data_AF-A0A8S3I1X2-F1
#
_entry.id   AF-A0A8S3I1X2-F1
#
_cell.length_a   1.000
_cell.length_b   1.000
_cell.length_c   1.000
_cell.angle_alpha   90.00
_cell.angle_beta   90.00
_cell.angle_gamma   90.00
#
_symmetry.space_group_name_H-M   'P 1'
#
loop_
_entity.id
_entity.type
_entity.pdbx_description
1 polymer ?
#
loop_
_entity_poly.entity_id
_entity_poly.type
_entity_poly.pdbx_seq_one_letter_code
_entity_poly.pdbx_strand_id
1 'polypeptide(L)'
;MRAIQEEKCTALIGAPIIFRDILTHPDRKKYDLSSLVFGLSGASSMHIDFLRQLENEFPITRMAQAYGMTETAGIITCSMWAGDNDDKRRLSSIGQPMPGLELKVVDQQGKTVPIGAS
;
A
#
# COMPACT_ATOMS: atom_id res chain seq x y z
N MET A 1 -17.30 -3.20 -5.74
CA MET A 1 -17.29 -2.46 -7.02
C MET A 1 -18.51 -1.56 -7.20
N ARG A 2 -19.74 -2.05 -6.98
CA ARG A 2 -20.95 -1.21 -7.02
C ARG A 2 -20.83 0.09 -6.21
N ALA A 3 -20.43 -0.01 -4.94
CA ALA A 3 -20.19 1.15 -4.08
C ALA A 3 -19.12 2.12 -4.63
N ILE A 4 -18.05 1.61 -5.28
CA ILE A 4 -17.03 2.45 -5.90
C ILE A 4 -17.64 3.31 -7.02
N GLN A 5 -18.50 2.70 -7.86
CA GLN A 5 -19.18 3.39 -8.95
C GLN A 5 -20.22 4.40 -8.45
N GLU A 6 -21.08 3.99 -7.52
CA GLU A 6 -22.22 4.78 -7.02
C GLU A 6 -21.72 5.96 -6.15
N GLU A 7 -20.76 5.72 -5.27
CA GLU A 7 -20.23 6.74 -4.33
C GLU A 7 -18.99 7.47 -4.85
N LYS A 8 -18.52 7.13 -6.07
CA LYS A 8 -17.31 7.68 -6.68
C LYS A 8 -16.09 7.63 -5.75
N CYS A 9 -15.89 6.48 -5.09
CA CYS A 9 -14.78 6.30 -4.16
C CYS A 9 -13.44 6.60 -4.85
N THR A 10 -12.61 7.44 -4.22
CA THR A 10 -11.30 7.86 -4.77
C THR A 10 -10.13 7.04 -4.26
N ALA A 11 -10.32 6.37 -3.12
CA ALA A 11 -9.30 5.56 -2.47
C ALA A 11 -9.85 4.18 -2.12
N LEU A 12 -8.99 3.16 -2.27
CA LEU A 12 -9.24 1.81 -1.77
C LEU A 12 -8.11 1.42 -0.83
N ILE A 13 -8.47 1.07 0.40
CA ILE A 13 -7.55 0.61 1.43
C ILE A 13 -7.90 -0.83 1.76
N GLY A 14 -6.93 -1.75 1.68
CA GLY A 14 -7.23 -3.16 1.88
C GLY A 14 -6.03 -4.08 1.86
N ALA A 15 -6.27 -5.35 2.17
CA ALA A 15 -5.27 -6.40 1.98
C ALA A 15 -5.08 -6.69 0.47
N PRO A 16 -3.93 -7.26 0.05
CA PRO A 16 -3.63 -7.55 -1.35
C PRO A 16 -4.70 -8.38 -2.07
N ILE A 17 -5.39 -9.27 -1.33
CA ILE A 17 -6.46 -10.11 -1.87
C ILE A 17 -7.63 -9.28 -2.40
N ILE A 18 -7.97 -8.15 -1.79
CA ILE A 18 -9.07 -7.29 -2.24
C ILE A 18 -8.78 -6.72 -3.63
N PHE A 19 -7.53 -6.27 -3.84
CA PHE A 19 -7.09 -5.78 -5.16
C PHE A 19 -7.11 -6.90 -6.21
N ARG A 20 -6.69 -8.11 -5.81
CA ARG A 20 -6.70 -9.29 -6.70
C ARG A 20 -8.11 -9.66 -7.10
N ASP A 21 -9.02 -9.73 -6.14
CA ASP A 21 -10.41 -10.09 -6.36
C ASP A 21 -11.09 -9.11 -7.32
N ILE A 22 -10.88 -7.80 -7.15
CA ILE A 22 -11.42 -6.80 -8.07
C ILE A 22 -10.79 -6.97 -9.46
N LEU A 23 -9.46 -7.18 -9.54
CA LEU A 23 -8.75 -7.32 -10.80
C LEU A 23 -9.23 -8.52 -11.62
N THR A 24 -9.48 -9.66 -10.96
CA THR A 24 -9.89 -10.92 -11.59
C THR A 24 -11.40 -11.13 -11.64
N HIS A 25 -12.20 -10.18 -11.14
CA HIS A 25 -13.65 -10.35 -11.09
C HIS A 25 -14.24 -10.44 -12.52
N PRO A 26 -15.04 -11.47 -12.86
CA PRO A 26 -15.57 -11.66 -14.21
C PRO A 26 -16.41 -10.46 -14.67
N ASP A 27 -17.17 -9.87 -13.74
CA ASP A 27 -18.01 -8.70 -14.01
C ASP A 27 -17.30 -7.35 -13.86
N ARG A 28 -15.98 -7.29 -13.64
CA ARG A 28 -15.25 -6.03 -13.42
C ARG A 28 -15.55 -4.98 -14.48
N LYS A 29 -15.60 -5.38 -15.75
CA LYS A 29 -15.86 -4.50 -16.90
C LYS A 29 -17.27 -3.90 -16.93
N LYS A 30 -18.19 -4.38 -16.08
CA LYS A 30 -19.55 -3.82 -15.95
C LYS A 30 -19.60 -2.58 -15.03
N TYR A 31 -18.51 -2.27 -14.32
CA TYR A 31 -18.45 -1.17 -13.36
C TYR A 31 -17.49 -0.08 -13.83
N ASP A 32 -17.92 1.18 -13.71
CA ASP A 32 -17.05 2.35 -13.82
C ASP A 32 -16.24 2.51 -12.54
N LEU A 33 -14.93 2.22 -12.64
CA LEU A 33 -13.97 2.35 -11.55
C LEU A 33 -13.06 3.57 -11.71
N SER A 34 -13.34 4.47 -12.68
CA SER A 34 -12.47 5.62 -13.05
C SER A 34 -12.21 6.62 -11.92
N SER A 35 -13.09 6.65 -10.90
CA SER A 35 -12.89 7.47 -9.71
C SER A 35 -11.74 7.01 -8.83
N LEU A 36 -11.37 5.72 -8.90
CA LEU A 36 -10.42 5.11 -8.00
C LEU A 36 -8.97 5.45 -8.40
N VAL A 37 -8.46 6.55 -7.87
CA VAL A 37 -7.14 7.10 -8.20
C VAL A 37 -6.03 6.69 -7.23
N PHE A 38 -6.40 6.22 -6.03
CA PHE A 38 -5.43 5.86 -4.99
C PHE A 38 -5.70 4.46 -4.42
N GLY A 39 -4.62 3.68 -4.23
CA GLY A 39 -4.67 2.39 -3.58
C GLY A 39 -3.63 2.29 -2.46
N LEU A 40 -4.06 1.88 -1.26
CA LEU A 40 -3.17 1.60 -0.15
C LEU A 40 -3.34 0.15 0.29
N SER A 41 -2.22 -0.58 0.33
CA SER A 41 -2.20 -1.93 0.86
C SER A 41 -1.44 -2.03 2.16
N GLY A 42 -1.96 -2.85 3.06
CA GLY A 42 -1.28 -3.25 4.28
C GLY A 42 -1.59 -4.70 4.63
N ALA A 43 -1.32 -5.07 5.89
CA ALA A 43 -1.53 -6.39 6.49
C ALA A 43 -0.66 -7.53 5.96
N SER A 44 -0.26 -7.51 4.69
CA SER A 44 0.70 -8.47 4.14
C SER A 44 1.53 -7.86 3.00
N SER A 45 2.64 -8.52 2.67
CA SER A 45 3.53 -8.10 1.59
C SER A 45 2.87 -8.24 0.21
N MET A 46 3.15 -7.28 -0.67
CA MET A 46 2.86 -7.42 -2.10
C MET A 46 4.15 -7.57 -2.90
N HIS A 47 4.09 -8.44 -3.91
CA HIS A 47 5.11 -8.49 -4.94
C HIS A 47 5.02 -7.24 -5.82
N ILE A 48 6.18 -6.67 -6.15
CA ILE A 48 6.30 -5.48 -6.99
C ILE A 48 5.58 -5.63 -8.33
N ASP A 49 5.60 -6.83 -8.92
CA ASP A 49 4.95 -7.10 -10.20
C ASP A 49 3.42 -6.96 -10.09
N PHE A 50 2.86 -7.35 -8.95
CA PHE A 50 1.43 -7.20 -8.71
C PHE A 50 1.04 -5.72 -8.51
N LEU A 51 1.86 -4.94 -7.82
CA LEU A 51 1.65 -3.49 -7.68
C LEU A 51 1.68 -2.79 -9.05
N ARG A 52 2.66 -3.14 -9.90
CA ARG A 52 2.76 -2.63 -11.28
C ARG A 52 1.57 -3.04 -12.14
N GLN A 53 1.11 -4.28 -12.00
CA GLN A 53 -0.08 -4.74 -12.69
C GLN A 53 -1.30 -3.90 -12.30
N LEU A 54 -1.46 -3.59 -11.00
CA LEU A 54 -2.56 -2.74 -10.52
C LEU A 54 -2.48 -1.33 -11.10
N GLU A 55 -1.30 -0.71 -11.16
CA GLU A 55 -1.10 0.62 -11.75
C GLU A 55 -1.40 0.66 -13.26
N ASN A 56 -1.17 -0.44 -13.98
CA ASN A 56 -1.48 -0.54 -15.41
C ASN A 56 -2.95 -0.86 -15.70
N GLU A 57 -3.57 -1.66 -14.83
CA GLU A 57 -4.92 -2.20 -15.06
C GLU A 57 -6.00 -1.31 -14.47
N PHE A 58 -5.74 -0.65 -13.35
CA PHE A 58 -6.68 0.27 -12.74
C PHE A 58 -6.42 1.71 -13.18
N PRO A 59 -7.43 2.59 -13.11
CA PRO A 59 -7.23 4.04 -13.08
C PRO A 59 -6.50 4.52 -11.81
N ILE A 60 -6.02 3.60 -10.97
CA ILE A 60 -5.20 3.90 -9.80
C ILE A 60 -3.86 4.39 -10.32
N THR A 61 -3.69 5.71 -10.29
CA THR A 61 -2.44 6.36 -10.70
C THR A 61 -1.35 6.19 -9.66
N ARG A 62 -1.69 5.78 -8.44
CA ARG A 62 -0.74 5.64 -7.34
C ARG A 62 -1.09 4.53 -6.35
N MET A 63 -0.25 3.51 -6.30
CA MET A 63 -0.29 2.47 -5.26
C MET A 63 0.68 2.80 -4.11
N ALA A 64 0.38 2.35 -2.90
CA ALA A 64 1.30 2.44 -1.78
C ALA A 64 1.18 1.23 -0.86
N GLN A 65 2.25 0.98 -0.11
CA GLN A 65 2.30 -0.02 0.95
C GLN A 65 2.40 0.68 2.30
N ALA A 66 1.71 0.14 3.29
CA ALA A 66 1.77 0.61 4.67
C ALA A 66 1.96 -0.58 5.62
N TYR A 67 2.73 -0.33 6.68
CA TYR A 67 2.87 -1.27 7.79
C TYR A 67 2.44 -0.62 9.09
N GLY A 68 1.81 -1.42 9.93
CA GLY A 68 1.17 -1.02 11.17
C GLY A 68 0.62 -2.23 11.91
N MET A 69 0.29 -2.03 13.18
CA MET A 69 -0.29 -3.05 14.05
C MET A 69 -1.42 -2.41 14.86
N THR A 70 -2.29 -3.24 15.45
CA THR A 70 -3.35 -2.77 16.34
C THR A 70 -2.79 -2.04 17.56
N GLU A 71 -1.67 -2.53 18.08
CA GLU A 71 -0.92 -2.05 19.23
C GLU A 71 -0.29 -0.67 19.00
N THR A 72 -0.13 -0.28 17.73
CA THR A 72 0.39 1.03 17.32
C THR A 72 -0.70 1.98 16.85
N ALA A 73 -1.97 1.67 17.15
CA ALA A 73 -3.14 2.43 16.68
C ALA A 73 -3.21 2.57 15.14
N GLY A 74 -2.79 1.52 14.42
CA GLY A 74 -2.84 1.48 12.96
C GLY A 74 -1.47 1.68 12.32
N ILE A 75 -1.41 2.56 11.31
CA ILE A 75 -0.28 2.69 10.39
C ILE A 75 0.89 3.45 11.02
N ILE A 76 2.09 2.86 11.00
CA ILE A 76 3.33 3.51 11.47
C ILE A 76 4.32 3.82 10.36
N THR A 77 4.25 3.12 9.22
CA THR A 77 5.04 3.43 8.02
C THR A 77 4.17 3.42 6.77
N CYS A 78 4.49 4.27 5.80
CA CYS A 78 3.83 4.28 4.51
C CYS A 78 4.78 4.66 3.38
N SER A 79 4.73 3.93 2.27
CA SER A 79 5.64 4.08 1.14
C SER A 79 5.33 5.27 0.24
N MET A 80 4.19 5.93 0.41
CA MET A 80 3.94 7.23 -0.20
C MET A 80 4.99 8.27 0.21
N TRP A 81 5.49 8.19 1.45
CA TRP A 81 6.48 9.13 1.97
C TRP A 81 7.93 8.78 1.59
N ALA A 82 8.15 7.72 0.82
CA ALA A 82 9.48 7.28 0.39
C ALA A 82 10.09 8.15 -0.74
N GLY A 83 9.44 9.27 -1.07
CA GLY A 83 9.82 10.22 -2.13
C GLY A 83 8.97 10.03 -3.37
N ASP A 84 8.25 11.08 -3.77
CA ASP A 84 7.23 11.06 -4.84
C ASP A 84 7.77 10.69 -6.24
N ASN A 85 9.09 10.56 -6.42
CA ASN A 85 9.73 10.39 -7.73
C ASN A 85 10.56 9.09 -7.91
N ASP A 86 10.56 8.17 -6.93
CA ASP A 86 11.29 6.88 -7.04
C ASP A 86 10.32 5.70 -6.90
N ASP A 87 9.66 5.36 -8.02
CA ASP A 87 8.73 4.22 -8.10
C ASP A 87 9.36 2.90 -7.64
N LYS A 88 10.68 2.73 -7.81
CA LYS A 88 11.35 1.51 -7.32
C LYS A 88 11.29 1.47 -5.80
N ARG A 89 11.65 2.55 -5.10
CA ARG A 89 11.61 2.60 -3.63
C ARG A 89 10.19 2.52 -3.06
N ARG A 90 9.23 3.18 -3.69
CA ARG A 90 7.81 3.16 -3.26
C ARG A 90 7.22 1.75 -3.31
N LEU A 91 7.58 0.99 -4.35
CA LEU A 91 7.06 -0.36 -4.56
C LEU A 91 7.90 -1.47 -3.89
N SER A 92 9.17 -1.20 -3.55
CA SER A 92 10.07 -2.20 -2.94
C SER A 92 10.18 -2.12 -1.41
N SER A 93 9.46 -1.22 -0.75
CA SER A 93 9.54 -1.01 0.70
C SER A 93 8.16 -0.80 1.34
N ILE A 94 8.10 -0.96 2.67
CA ILE A 94 6.94 -0.56 3.50
C ILE A 94 6.93 0.94 3.83
N GLY A 95 7.94 1.68 3.36
CA GLY A 95 8.01 3.13 3.42
C GLY A 95 8.75 3.72 4.60
N GLN A 96 8.43 4.98 4.88
CA GLN A 96 9.03 5.79 5.93
C GLN A 96 8.08 5.92 7.13
N PRO A 97 8.59 6.23 8.34
CA PRO A 97 7.77 6.56 9.50
C PRO A 97 6.72 7.64 9.16
N MET A 98 5.51 7.49 9.69
CA MET A 98 4.50 8.55 9.60
C MET A 98 4.98 9.81 10.35
N PRO A 99 4.53 11.01 9.95
CA PRO A 99 4.89 12.25 10.64
C PRO A 99 4.62 12.17 12.15
N GLY A 100 5.61 12.54 12.95
CA GLY A 100 5.52 12.50 14.42
C GLY A 100 5.83 11.14 15.05
N LEU A 101 6.21 10.12 14.26
CA LEU A 101 6.67 8.82 14.77
C LEU A 101 8.18 8.65 14.62
N GLU A 102 8.78 8.02 15.62
CA GLU A 102 10.18 7.58 15.60
C GLU A 102 10.23 6.06 15.61
N LEU A 103 11.10 5.49 14.76
CA LEU A 103 11.31 4.04 14.67
C LEU A 103 12.77 3.70 14.93
N LYS A 104 13.01 2.58 15.61
CA LYS A 104 14.33 1.95 15.74
C LYS A 104 14.23 0.45 15.51
N VAL A 105 15.26 -0.13 14.94
CA VAL A 105 15.44 -1.58 14.87
C VAL A 105 16.39 -1.97 15.99
N VAL A 106 16.06 -3.02 16.74
CA VAL A 106 16.86 -3.50 17.88
C VAL A 106 17.23 -4.97 17.70
N ASP A 107 18.38 -5.37 18.21
CA ASP A 107 18.80 -6.78 18.30
C ASP A 107 18.06 -7.53 19.43
N GLN A 108 18.39 -8.81 19.62
CA GLN A 108 17.80 -9.65 20.67
C GLN A 108 18.14 -9.17 22.09
N GLN A 109 19.18 -8.34 22.25
CA GLN A 109 19.57 -7.73 23.52
C GLN A 109 18.93 -6.35 23.72
N GLY A 110 18.10 -5.89 22.78
CA GLY A 110 17.40 -4.60 22.83
C GLY A 110 18.26 -3.41 22.42
N LYS A 111 19.44 -3.62 21.85
CA LYS A 111 20.33 -2.55 21.41
C LYS A 111 19.99 -2.14 19.98
N THR A 112 19.96 -0.82 19.73
CA THR A 112 19.73 -0.29 18.37
C THR A 112 20.83 -0.76 17.41
N VAL A 113 20.43 -1.27 16.25
CA VAL A 113 21.35 -1.72 15.20
C VAL A 113 21.56 -0.66 14.12
N PRO A 114 22.71 -0.67 13.41
CA PRO A 114 22.93 0.19 12.25
C PRO A 114 21.98 -0.11 11.09
N ILE A 115 21.77 0.88 10.21
CA ILE A 115 21.02 0.70 8.97
C ILE A 115 21.65 -0.42 8.12
N GLY A 116 20.82 -1.33 7.63
CA GLY A 116 21.26 -2.46 6.78
C GLY A 116 21.71 -3.70 7.55
N ALA A 117 21.67 -3.70 8.89
CA ALA A 117 21.84 -4.92 9.66
C ALA A 117 20.69 -5.91 9.40
N SER A 118 21.01 -7.21 9.34
CA SER A 118 20.07 -8.34 9.17
C SER A 118 20.16 -9.29 10.34
#